data_AF-A0A1G7ARI7-F1
#
_entry.id   AF-A0A1G7ARI7-F1
#
_cell.length_a   1.000
_cell.length_b   1.000
_cell.length_c   1.000
_cell.angle_alpha   90.00
_cell.angle_beta   90.00
_cell.angle_gamma   90.00
#
_symmetry.space_group_name_H-M   'P 1'
#
loop_
_entity.id
_entity.type
_entity.pdbx_description
1 polymer ?
#
loop_
_entity_poly.entity_id
_entity_poly.type
_entity_poly.pdbx_seq_one_letter_code
_entity_poly.pdbx_strand_id
1 'polypeptide(L)'
;MRVFIRLAALCCIAAIPLAAIAREQSLLEYGEQCAREIGEIPPFDCNDGTDIPITVDGKPPAQGDAPKLCDKPSLLHPTADAAGQCLPYSKILNLSRGNTQISAYCRRNALRADKDPLYDEVVVVAHHSGNGKTCWFQSRARANGIDASRVPPPSEKTPPSGHPSAVEFWTTPARIAAAKPTCIACHDAGPFIFSPYIGQVWDKIPTDPLGRYSNIGAAFSAYRPTTITTPGNACIGCHRIGSDQSCRVYIGLSAGRLSAPGNDAHANRYPLSHWMPTDNTMSEAQWNEANVRSVDALLACCKDKTHRSPNCTFTPVPASSNTR
;
A
#
# COMPACT_ATOMS: atom_id res chain seq x y z
N MET A 1 -46.63 -71.07 14.97
CA MET A 1 -46.22 -70.07 15.98
C MET A 1 -45.82 -68.80 15.22
N ARG A 2 -46.53 -67.69 15.45
CA ARG A 2 -46.48 -66.45 14.65
C ARG A 2 -45.15 -65.72 14.85
N VAL A 3 -44.50 -65.29 13.77
CA VAL A 3 -43.43 -64.28 13.84
C VAL A 3 -43.73 -63.19 12.81
N PHE A 4 -44.07 -62.01 13.33
CA PHE A 4 -44.24 -60.76 12.61
C PHE A 4 -42.88 -60.21 12.20
N ILE A 5 -42.64 -60.02 10.91
CA ILE A 5 -41.50 -59.23 10.41
C ILE A 5 -41.99 -57.78 10.30
N ARG A 6 -41.50 -56.92 11.19
CA ARG A 6 -41.72 -55.47 11.15
C ARG A 6 -40.75 -54.86 10.11
N LEU A 7 -41.29 -54.18 9.10
CA LEU A 7 -40.54 -53.21 8.30
C LEU A 7 -40.15 -52.03 9.19
N ALA A 8 -38.86 -51.81 9.38
CA ALA A 8 -38.32 -50.54 9.87
C ALA A 8 -37.67 -49.83 8.67
N ALA A 9 -38.37 -48.87 8.08
CA ALA A 9 -37.80 -47.96 7.10
C ALA A 9 -36.99 -46.90 7.86
N LEU A 10 -35.66 -47.03 7.84
CA LEU A 10 -34.75 -46.00 8.33
C LEU A 10 -34.73 -44.84 7.30
N CYS A 11 -35.44 -43.76 7.59
CA CYS A 11 -35.22 -42.48 6.92
C CYS A 11 -33.91 -41.87 7.42
N CYS A 12 -32.80 -42.17 6.75
CA CYS A 12 -31.56 -41.41 6.88
C CYS A 12 -31.76 -40.04 6.20
N ILE A 13 -32.23 -39.04 6.94
CA ILE A 13 -32.11 -37.64 6.53
C ILE A 13 -30.63 -37.28 6.66
N ALA A 14 -29.91 -37.35 5.54
CA ALA A 14 -28.58 -36.79 5.44
C ALA A 14 -28.68 -35.27 5.58
N ALA A 15 -28.39 -34.76 6.77
CA ALA A 15 -28.17 -33.33 6.98
C ALA A 15 -26.90 -32.92 6.24
N ILE A 16 -27.06 -32.48 4.99
CA ILE A 16 -25.99 -31.80 4.26
C ILE A 16 -25.76 -30.47 4.99
N PRO A 17 -24.57 -30.20 5.55
CA PRO A 17 -24.28 -28.90 6.10
C PRO A 17 -24.31 -27.92 4.93
N LEU A 18 -25.33 -27.05 4.89
CA LEU A 18 -25.26 -25.84 4.07
C LEU A 18 -24.09 -25.03 4.63
N ALA A 19 -22.93 -25.17 4.00
CA ALA A 19 -21.88 -24.17 4.13
C ALA A 19 -22.52 -22.84 3.73
N ALA A 20 -22.71 -21.94 4.70
CA ALA A 20 -23.12 -20.58 4.42
C ALA A 20 -22.06 -19.98 3.51
N ILE A 21 -22.37 -19.89 2.21
CA ILE A 21 -21.52 -19.22 1.24
C ILE A 21 -21.52 -17.76 1.69
N ALA A 22 -20.43 -17.33 2.34
CA ALA A 22 -20.27 -15.96 2.76
C ALA A 22 -20.38 -15.08 1.51
N ARG A 23 -21.42 -14.25 1.45
CA ARG A 23 -21.61 -13.30 0.36
C ARG A 23 -20.44 -12.33 0.31
N GLU A 24 -19.86 -12.15 -0.86
CA GLU A 24 -18.81 -11.17 -1.08
C GLU A 24 -19.33 -9.75 -0.83
N GLN A 25 -18.54 -8.95 -0.09
CA GLN A 25 -18.84 -7.54 0.16
C GLN A 25 -18.72 -6.75 -1.15
N SER A 26 -19.77 -6.05 -1.54
CA SER A 26 -19.77 -5.15 -2.69
C SER A 26 -18.87 -3.92 -2.45
N LEU A 27 -18.54 -3.20 -3.53
CA LEU A 27 -17.79 -1.94 -3.43
C LEU A 27 -18.49 -0.94 -2.49
N LEU A 28 -19.79 -0.72 -2.66
CA LEU A 28 -20.52 0.27 -1.88
C LEU A 28 -20.60 -0.13 -0.40
N GLU A 29 -20.84 -1.41 -0.10
CA GLU A 29 -20.82 -1.92 1.29
C GLU A 29 -19.43 -1.76 1.94
N TYR A 30 -18.35 -1.91 1.16
CA TYR A 30 -16.99 -1.67 1.62
C TYR A 30 -16.71 -0.18 1.82
N GLY A 31 -17.05 0.66 0.85
CA GLY A 31 -16.91 2.12 0.94
C GLY A 31 -17.68 2.69 2.15
N GLU A 32 -18.91 2.24 2.38
CA GLU A 32 -19.69 2.63 3.56
C GLU A 32 -19.06 2.14 4.88
N GLN A 33 -18.47 0.93 4.90
CA GLN A 33 -17.74 0.46 6.07
C GLN A 33 -16.55 1.38 6.38
N CYS A 34 -15.76 1.72 5.36
CA CYS A 34 -14.63 2.63 5.50
C CYS A 34 -15.07 4.02 5.98
N ALA A 35 -16.13 4.57 5.39
CA ALA A 35 -16.68 5.86 5.81
C ALA A 35 -17.08 5.88 7.29
N ARG A 36 -17.71 4.81 7.79
CA ARG A 36 -18.11 4.69 9.21
C ARG A 36 -16.93 4.51 10.16
N GLU A 37 -15.94 3.73 9.77
CA GLU A 37 -14.86 3.28 10.66
C GLU A 37 -13.63 4.20 10.64
N ILE A 38 -13.51 5.02 9.59
CA ILE A 38 -12.35 5.87 9.32
C ILE A 38 -12.77 7.31 9.08
N GLY A 39 -13.72 7.53 8.17
CA GLY A 39 -14.16 8.85 7.73
C GLY A 39 -14.44 8.86 6.23
N GLU A 40 -15.28 9.79 5.79
CA GLU A 40 -15.63 9.93 4.38
C GLU A 40 -14.45 10.43 3.56
N ILE A 41 -14.24 9.81 2.39
CA ILE A 41 -13.34 10.33 1.36
C ILE A 41 -14.16 11.33 0.53
N PRO A 42 -13.80 12.63 0.48
CA PRO A 42 -14.52 13.59 -0.33
C PRO A 42 -14.30 13.31 -1.82
N PRO A 43 -15.19 13.77 -2.73
CA PRO A 43 -14.84 13.85 -4.14
C PRO A 43 -13.64 14.78 -4.33
N PHE A 44 -12.76 14.48 -5.28
CA PHE A 44 -11.58 15.31 -5.55
C PHE A 44 -11.18 15.29 -7.03
N ASP A 45 -10.49 16.33 -7.48
CA ASP A 45 -9.79 16.39 -8.77
C ASP A 45 -8.32 16.02 -8.55
N CYS A 46 -7.76 15.11 -9.36
CA CYS A 46 -6.34 14.79 -9.29
C CYS A 46 -5.42 15.99 -9.56
N ASN A 47 -5.85 16.95 -10.38
CA ASN A 47 -5.08 18.15 -10.73
C ASN A 47 -4.97 19.19 -9.61
N ASP A 48 -5.76 19.05 -8.54
CA ASP A 48 -5.62 19.81 -7.29
C ASP A 48 -4.45 19.30 -6.43
N GLY A 49 -3.88 18.15 -6.79
CA GLY A 49 -2.75 17.56 -6.08
C GLY A 49 -1.41 18.23 -6.34
N THR A 50 -0.45 17.88 -5.48
CA THR A 50 0.94 18.28 -5.60
C THR A 50 1.67 17.35 -6.56
N ASP A 51 2.45 17.91 -7.48
CA ASP A 51 3.35 17.12 -8.32
C ASP A 51 4.39 16.38 -7.49
N ILE A 52 4.59 15.11 -7.80
CA ILE A 52 5.72 14.35 -7.27
C ILE A 52 6.89 14.57 -8.25
N PRO A 53 7.97 15.24 -7.85
CA PRO A 53 9.03 15.62 -8.79
C PRO A 53 9.75 14.42 -9.39
N ILE A 54 10.15 14.56 -10.64
CA ILE A 54 11.12 13.70 -11.32
C ILE A 54 12.36 14.51 -11.60
N THR A 55 13.52 13.97 -11.26
CA THR A 55 14.81 14.58 -11.54
C THR A 55 15.78 13.56 -12.13
N VAL A 56 16.69 14.02 -12.98
CA VAL A 56 17.84 13.28 -13.51
C VAL A 56 19.07 14.12 -13.23
N ASP A 57 20.04 13.56 -12.51
CA ASP A 57 21.23 14.28 -12.01
C ASP A 57 20.86 15.59 -11.28
N GLY A 58 19.80 15.54 -10.46
CA GLY A 58 19.32 16.66 -9.65
C GLY A 58 18.55 17.74 -10.42
N LYS A 59 18.27 17.55 -11.71
CA LYS A 59 17.55 18.53 -12.56
C LYS A 59 16.24 17.96 -13.08
N PRO A 60 15.18 18.77 -13.23
CA PRO A 60 13.96 18.31 -13.88
C PRO A 60 14.25 17.89 -15.34
N PRO A 61 13.54 16.87 -15.87
CA PRO A 61 13.63 16.51 -17.29
C PRO A 61 13.13 17.67 -18.16
N ALA A 62 13.50 17.66 -19.45
CA ALA A 62 12.97 18.66 -20.37
C ALA A 62 11.45 18.51 -20.54
N GLN A 63 10.80 19.59 -20.95
CA GLN A 63 9.36 19.56 -21.19
C GLN A 63 9.02 18.54 -22.29
N GLY A 64 8.09 17.63 -21.98
CA GLY A 64 7.70 16.58 -22.92
C GLY A 64 8.61 15.35 -22.90
N ASP A 65 9.53 15.26 -21.93
CA ASP A 65 10.36 14.08 -21.74
C ASP A 65 9.86 13.22 -20.58
N ALA A 66 9.90 11.90 -20.80
CA ALA A 66 9.65 10.87 -19.80
C ALA A 66 10.90 9.98 -19.74
N PRO A 67 11.90 10.31 -18.89
CA PRO A 67 13.13 9.55 -18.85
C PRO A 67 12.86 8.11 -18.37
N LYS A 68 13.67 7.16 -18.86
CA LYS A 68 13.56 5.76 -18.41
C LYS A 68 14.10 5.59 -16.98
N LEU A 69 15.14 6.35 -16.64
CA LEU A 69 15.84 6.33 -15.36
C LEU A 69 15.82 7.72 -14.72
N CYS A 70 15.80 7.79 -13.40
CA CYS A 70 15.76 9.04 -12.65
C CYS A 70 16.37 8.88 -11.26
N ASP A 71 16.58 9.99 -10.56
CA ASP A 71 17.21 10.03 -9.24
C ASP A 71 16.39 9.29 -8.18
N LYS A 72 15.06 9.29 -8.32
CA LYS A 72 14.08 8.83 -7.31
C LYS A 72 12.86 8.18 -8.00
N PRO A 73 13.00 6.96 -8.54
CA PRO A 73 11.89 6.27 -9.21
C PRO A 73 10.76 5.93 -8.24
N SER A 74 9.53 5.74 -8.75
CA SER A 74 8.33 5.53 -7.92
C SER A 74 8.31 4.25 -7.09
N LEU A 75 9.15 3.26 -7.44
CA LEU A 75 9.26 1.95 -6.76
C LEU A 75 7.96 1.14 -6.69
N LEU A 76 7.00 1.41 -7.58
CA LEU A 76 5.77 0.59 -7.69
C LEU A 76 6.06 -0.82 -8.20
N HIS A 77 7.15 -0.98 -8.95
CA HIS A 77 7.69 -2.26 -9.38
C HIS A 77 9.14 -2.37 -8.89
N PRO A 78 9.37 -2.61 -7.59
CA PRO A 78 10.70 -2.44 -6.98
C PRO A 78 11.64 -3.62 -7.27
N THR A 79 11.17 -4.64 -8.02
CA THR A 79 11.94 -5.83 -8.39
C THR A 79 12.08 -6.03 -9.90
N ALA A 80 11.47 -5.18 -10.72
CA ALA A 80 11.50 -5.31 -12.17
C ALA A 80 11.41 -3.96 -12.87
N ASP A 81 12.05 -3.85 -14.03
CA ASP A 81 11.86 -2.72 -14.92
C ASP A 81 10.38 -2.62 -15.32
N ALA A 82 9.82 -1.42 -15.20
CA ALA A 82 8.43 -1.15 -15.54
C ALA A 82 8.28 0.24 -16.13
N ALA A 83 7.31 0.42 -17.03
CA ALA A 83 6.93 1.75 -17.49
C ALA A 83 6.36 2.58 -16.33
N GLY A 84 6.51 3.91 -16.40
CA GLY A 84 5.95 4.81 -15.41
C GLY A 84 6.77 5.02 -14.14
N GLN A 85 7.97 4.44 -14.00
CA GLN A 85 8.79 4.65 -12.79
C GLN A 85 9.33 6.08 -12.66
N CYS A 86 9.58 6.74 -13.79
CA CYS A 86 10.16 8.09 -13.87
C CYS A 86 9.29 9.04 -14.72
N LEU A 87 7.97 8.92 -14.57
CA LEU A 87 6.98 9.71 -15.33
C LEU A 87 6.63 11.01 -14.57
N PRO A 88 6.85 12.18 -15.19
CA PRO A 88 6.41 13.45 -14.61
C PRO A 88 4.90 13.55 -14.46
N TYR A 89 4.47 14.49 -13.63
CA TYR A 89 3.06 14.90 -13.47
C TYR A 89 2.13 13.85 -12.86
N SER A 90 2.67 12.87 -12.14
CA SER A 90 1.87 12.13 -11.16
C SER A 90 1.63 13.02 -9.94
N LYS A 91 0.42 12.95 -9.36
CA LYS A 91 -0.03 13.85 -8.31
C LYS A 91 -0.29 13.11 -7.01
N ILE A 92 -0.08 13.78 -5.90
CA ILE A 92 -0.48 13.33 -4.58
C ILE A 92 -1.39 14.36 -3.89
N LEU A 93 -2.40 13.87 -3.18
CA LEU A 93 -3.31 14.69 -2.39
C LEU A 93 -3.36 14.20 -0.95
N ASN A 94 -3.35 15.17 -0.03
CA ASN A 94 -3.71 14.96 1.38
C ASN A 94 -5.16 15.36 1.59
N LEU A 95 -6.04 14.39 1.81
CA LEU A 95 -7.47 14.61 2.04
C LEU A 95 -7.84 14.41 3.53
N SER A 96 -6.85 14.50 4.42
CA SER A 96 -7.01 14.21 5.84
C SER A 96 -7.80 15.27 6.60
N ARG A 97 -8.50 14.84 7.65
CA ARG A 97 -9.21 15.70 8.59
C ARG A 97 -9.24 15.08 9.98
N GLY A 98 -8.65 15.76 10.97
CA GLY A 98 -8.58 15.24 12.34
C GLY A 98 -7.85 13.90 12.41
N ASN A 99 -8.49 12.87 12.96
CA ASN A 99 -7.92 11.52 13.03
C ASN A 99 -8.05 10.72 11.73
N THR A 100 -8.80 11.23 10.75
CA THR A 100 -8.92 10.63 9.42
C THR A 100 -7.73 11.05 8.58
N GLN A 101 -6.87 10.09 8.24
CA GLN A 101 -5.70 10.25 7.39
C GLN A 101 -5.97 9.65 6.02
N ILE A 102 -6.02 10.48 4.97
CA ILE A 102 -6.32 10.02 3.61
C ILE A 102 -5.25 10.56 2.66
N SER A 103 -4.60 9.65 1.94
CA SER A 103 -3.69 9.99 0.84
C SER A 103 -4.26 9.42 -0.46
N ALA A 104 -4.38 10.28 -1.47
CA ALA A 104 -4.72 9.88 -2.84
C ALA A 104 -3.48 10.06 -3.73
N TYR A 105 -3.19 9.05 -4.54
CA TYR A 105 -2.11 9.06 -5.53
C TYR A 105 -2.69 8.85 -6.92
N CYS A 106 -2.56 9.87 -7.76
CA CYS A 106 -2.99 9.88 -9.15
C CYS A 106 -1.78 9.67 -10.05
N ARG A 107 -1.66 8.45 -10.58
CA ARG A 107 -0.47 7.97 -11.26
C ARG A 107 -0.55 8.15 -12.77
N ARG A 108 0.60 8.48 -13.36
CA ARG A 108 0.84 8.40 -14.81
C ARG A 108 1.85 7.29 -15.14
N ASN A 109 1.51 6.53 -16.16
CA ASN A 109 2.31 5.50 -16.83
C ASN A 109 2.62 5.88 -18.29
N ALA A 110 1.87 6.83 -18.86
CA ALA A 110 2.14 7.45 -20.13
C ALA A 110 2.33 8.96 -19.96
N LEU A 111 3.24 9.52 -20.76
CA LEU A 111 3.50 10.96 -20.76
C LEU A 111 2.25 11.70 -21.25
N ARG A 112 1.84 12.71 -20.49
CA ARG A 112 0.72 13.60 -20.78
C ARG A 112 1.08 15.02 -20.36
N ALA A 113 0.34 16.01 -20.86
CA ALA A 113 0.49 17.40 -20.42
C ALA A 113 0.19 17.53 -18.93
N ASP A 114 0.86 18.44 -18.21
CA ASP A 114 0.74 18.60 -16.75
C ASP A 114 -0.72 18.54 -16.25
N LYS A 115 -1.61 19.34 -16.83
CA LYS A 115 -3.02 19.43 -16.43
C LYS A 115 -3.99 18.55 -17.20
N ASP A 116 -3.49 17.54 -17.91
CA ASP A 116 -4.34 16.51 -18.54
C ASP A 116 -5.17 15.80 -17.45
N PRO A 117 -6.51 15.72 -17.59
CA PRO A 117 -7.36 15.06 -16.60
C PRO A 117 -7.25 13.53 -16.63
N LEU A 118 -6.60 12.95 -17.65
CA LEU A 118 -6.44 11.51 -17.78
C LEU A 118 -5.26 10.99 -16.95
N TYR A 119 -5.58 10.14 -15.99
CA TYR A 119 -4.60 9.39 -15.17
C TYR A 119 -4.73 7.90 -15.44
N ASP A 120 -3.63 7.16 -15.38
CA ASP A 120 -3.66 5.72 -15.65
C ASP A 120 -4.23 4.92 -14.48
N GLU A 121 -4.09 5.48 -13.28
CA GLU A 121 -4.50 4.84 -12.03
C GLU A 121 -4.71 5.89 -10.94
N VAL A 122 -5.75 5.70 -10.13
CA VAL A 122 -5.96 6.44 -8.89
C VAL A 122 -6.01 5.43 -7.76
N VAL A 123 -5.13 5.56 -6.78
CA VAL A 123 -5.16 4.77 -5.54
C VAL A 123 -5.37 5.65 -4.33
N VAL A 124 -6.14 5.16 -3.37
CA VAL A 124 -6.42 5.89 -2.13
C VAL A 124 -6.19 4.96 -0.95
N VAL A 125 -5.40 5.45 0.00
CA VAL A 125 -5.25 4.85 1.33
C VAL A 125 -5.99 5.74 2.31
N ALA A 126 -6.99 5.17 2.97
CA ALA A 126 -7.70 5.82 4.06
C ALA A 126 -7.37 5.11 5.37
N HIS A 127 -6.97 5.86 6.39
CA HIS A 127 -6.51 5.36 7.67
C HIS A 127 -7.08 6.20 8.81
N HIS A 128 -7.38 5.61 9.96
CA HIS A 128 -7.77 6.35 11.16
C HIS A 128 -6.71 6.20 12.26
N SER A 129 -5.96 7.26 12.55
CA SER A 129 -4.81 7.22 13.47
C SER A 129 -5.19 6.77 14.89
N GLY A 130 -6.38 7.11 15.37
CA GLY A 130 -6.84 6.72 16.72
C GLY A 130 -7.17 5.23 16.92
N ASN A 131 -7.69 4.53 15.90
CA ASN A 131 -8.14 3.14 16.01
C ASN A 131 -7.32 2.17 15.13
N GLY A 132 -6.53 2.70 14.20
CA GLY A 132 -5.64 1.98 13.31
C GLY A 132 -6.29 1.32 12.09
N LYS A 133 -7.59 1.51 11.84
CA LYS A 133 -8.28 0.87 10.71
C LYS A 133 -7.84 1.52 9.40
N THR A 134 -7.55 0.69 8.39
CA THR A 134 -7.12 1.10 7.05
C THR A 134 -7.98 0.45 5.97
N CYS A 135 -8.32 1.25 4.96
CA CYS A 135 -8.98 0.82 3.73
C CYS A 135 -8.14 1.14 2.49
N TRP A 136 -8.33 0.31 1.45
CA TRP A 136 -7.57 0.35 0.20
C TRP A 136 -8.51 0.49 -0.98
N PHE A 137 -8.26 1.50 -1.82
CA PHE A 137 -9.03 1.72 -3.05
C PHE A 137 -8.08 1.89 -4.23
N GLN A 138 -8.50 1.34 -5.36
CA GLN A 138 -7.80 1.45 -6.64
C GLN A 138 -8.85 1.58 -7.75
N SER A 139 -8.64 2.50 -8.66
CA SER A 139 -9.50 2.70 -9.82
C SER A 139 -9.48 1.46 -10.73
N ARG A 140 -10.45 1.35 -11.63
CA ARG A 140 -10.43 0.34 -12.69
C ARG A 140 -9.47 0.79 -13.80
N ALA A 141 -8.58 -0.11 -14.22
CA ALA A 141 -7.70 0.16 -15.36
C ALA A 141 -8.50 0.48 -16.64
N ARG A 142 -8.05 1.48 -17.40
CA ARG A 142 -8.58 1.89 -18.70
C ARG A 142 -7.40 2.09 -19.66
N ALA A 143 -7.53 1.63 -20.90
CA ALA A 143 -6.42 1.65 -21.86
C ALA A 143 -5.86 3.06 -22.14
N ASN A 144 -6.72 4.08 -22.14
CA ASN A 144 -6.35 5.46 -22.48
C ASN A 144 -6.22 6.36 -21.23
N GLY A 145 -6.24 5.77 -20.03
CA GLY A 145 -6.40 6.50 -18.78
C GLY A 145 -7.87 6.75 -18.42
N ILE A 146 -8.06 7.36 -17.26
CA ILE A 146 -9.32 7.60 -16.57
C ILE A 146 -9.42 9.10 -16.38
N ASP A 147 -10.53 9.69 -16.76
CA ASP A 147 -10.83 11.07 -16.40
C ASP A 147 -10.98 11.16 -14.88
N ALA A 148 -10.00 11.83 -14.25
CA ALA A 148 -9.92 12.02 -12.82
C ALA A 148 -10.11 13.50 -12.43
N SER A 149 -10.78 14.28 -13.28
CA SER A 149 -11.29 15.63 -12.92
C SER A 149 -12.32 15.57 -11.79
N ARG A 150 -12.94 14.40 -11.59
CA ARG A 150 -13.73 14.10 -10.39
C ARG A 150 -13.66 12.62 -10.04
N VAL A 151 -12.83 12.29 -9.07
CA VAL A 151 -12.79 10.97 -8.44
C VAL A 151 -13.97 10.85 -7.46
N PRO A 152 -14.90 9.90 -7.65
CA PRO A 152 -16.07 9.76 -6.79
C PRO A 152 -15.72 9.12 -5.44
N PRO A 153 -16.38 9.50 -4.32
CA PRO A 153 -16.29 8.76 -3.06
C PRO A 153 -16.63 7.28 -3.26
N PRO A 154 -15.90 6.32 -2.66
CA PRO A 154 -16.20 4.89 -2.84
C PRO A 154 -17.58 4.44 -2.33
N SER A 155 -18.21 5.25 -1.47
CA SER A 155 -19.58 5.03 -0.94
C SER A 155 -20.67 5.79 -1.73
N GLU A 156 -20.33 6.53 -2.79
CA GLU A 156 -21.29 7.32 -3.56
C GLU A 156 -22.26 6.43 -4.35
N LYS A 157 -23.54 6.45 -3.95
CA LYS A 157 -24.61 5.67 -4.58
C LYS A 157 -25.14 6.33 -5.85
N THR A 158 -25.23 7.66 -5.85
CA THR A 158 -25.80 8.43 -6.95
C THR A 158 -24.79 9.51 -7.35
N PRO A 159 -24.14 9.38 -8.52
CA PRO A 159 -23.21 10.39 -8.99
C PRO A 159 -23.98 11.65 -9.46
N PRO A 160 -23.32 12.82 -9.44
CA PRO A 160 -23.84 13.99 -10.16
C PRO A 160 -23.99 13.70 -11.65
N SER A 161 -24.92 14.39 -12.31
CA SER A 161 -25.20 14.20 -13.75
C SER A 161 -23.92 14.33 -14.58
N GLY A 162 -23.69 13.37 -15.48
CA GLY A 162 -22.52 13.36 -16.37
C GLY A 162 -21.23 12.79 -15.76
N HIS A 163 -21.24 12.36 -14.50
CA HIS A 163 -20.08 11.76 -13.84
C HIS A 163 -20.24 10.24 -13.64
N PRO A 164 -19.15 9.46 -13.65
CA PRO A 164 -19.21 8.03 -13.41
C PRO A 164 -19.64 7.73 -11.97
N SER A 165 -20.39 6.66 -11.79
CA SER A 165 -20.69 6.13 -10.45
C SER A 165 -19.43 5.58 -9.78
N ALA A 166 -19.45 5.49 -8.44
CA ALA A 166 -18.38 4.82 -7.68
C ALA A 166 -18.13 3.39 -8.18
N VAL A 167 -19.20 2.66 -8.51
CA VAL A 167 -19.14 1.29 -9.02
C VAL A 167 -18.50 1.21 -10.41
N GLU A 168 -18.62 2.23 -11.25
CA GLU A 168 -17.96 2.27 -12.55
C GLU A 168 -16.49 2.69 -12.48
N PHE A 169 -16.14 3.50 -11.48
CA PHE A 169 -14.80 4.03 -11.27
C PHE A 169 -13.88 3.07 -10.53
N TRP A 170 -14.32 2.49 -9.40
CA TRP A 170 -13.47 1.73 -8.49
C TRP A 170 -13.46 0.21 -8.77
N THR A 171 -12.32 -0.40 -8.50
CA THR A 171 -12.15 -1.86 -8.48
C THR A 171 -12.77 -2.45 -7.21
N THR A 172 -13.38 -3.63 -7.29
CA THR A 172 -14.01 -4.28 -6.13
C THR A 172 -12.96 -4.71 -5.10
N PRO A 173 -13.30 -4.75 -3.79
CA PRO A 173 -12.36 -5.12 -2.74
C PRO A 173 -11.77 -6.52 -2.94
N ALA A 174 -12.54 -7.51 -3.43
CA ALA A 174 -12.01 -8.85 -3.70
C ALA A 174 -10.98 -8.87 -4.84
N ARG A 175 -11.18 -8.07 -5.90
CA ARG A 175 -10.20 -7.97 -6.99
C ARG A 175 -8.90 -7.30 -6.51
N ILE A 176 -9.00 -6.27 -5.67
CA ILE A 176 -7.83 -5.64 -5.03
C ILE A 176 -7.10 -6.66 -4.14
N ALA A 177 -7.84 -7.38 -3.30
CA ALA A 177 -7.29 -8.40 -2.40
C ALA A 177 -6.69 -9.60 -3.15
N ALA A 178 -7.12 -9.87 -4.38
CA ALA A 178 -6.58 -10.96 -5.21
C ALA A 178 -5.31 -10.57 -5.99
N ALA A 179 -5.05 -9.27 -6.20
CA ALA A 179 -3.88 -8.79 -6.93
C ALA A 179 -2.56 -9.21 -6.27
N LYS A 180 -1.48 -9.36 -7.06
CA LYS A 180 -0.15 -9.77 -6.57
C LYS A 180 0.94 -8.85 -7.12
N PRO A 181 1.79 -8.23 -6.25
CA PRO A 181 1.62 -8.15 -4.79
C PRO A 181 0.30 -7.43 -4.42
N THR A 182 -0.27 -7.75 -3.25
CA THR A 182 -1.44 -7.01 -2.75
C THR A 182 -1.01 -5.67 -2.17
N CYS A 183 -1.95 -4.73 -2.00
CA CYS A 183 -1.69 -3.48 -1.27
C CYS A 183 -1.03 -3.76 0.09
N ILE A 184 -1.57 -4.72 0.84
CA ILE A 184 -1.10 -5.08 2.18
C ILE A 184 0.30 -5.73 2.15
N ALA A 185 0.67 -6.43 1.07
CA ALA A 185 2.01 -7.01 0.94
C ALA A 185 3.08 -5.92 0.85
N CYS A 186 2.82 -4.84 0.09
CA CYS A 186 3.68 -3.67 0.05
C CYS A 186 3.59 -2.85 1.35
N HIS A 187 2.38 -2.65 1.86
CA HIS A 187 2.07 -1.90 3.07
C HIS A 187 2.08 -2.79 4.32
N ASP A 188 3.11 -3.63 4.46
CA ASP A 188 3.19 -4.63 5.53
C ASP A 188 3.59 -4.05 6.90
N ALA A 189 4.13 -2.83 6.93
CA ALA A 189 4.55 -2.13 8.14
C ALA A 189 3.58 -1.02 8.61
N GLY A 190 2.75 -0.49 7.71
CA GLY A 190 1.89 0.66 7.98
C GLY A 190 1.07 1.12 6.78
N PRO A 191 0.14 2.08 6.97
CA PRO A 191 -0.74 2.58 5.90
C PRO A 191 0.03 3.37 4.83
N PHE A 192 1.09 4.09 5.19
CA PHE A 192 1.86 4.92 4.26
C PHE A 192 3.32 4.48 4.26
N ILE A 193 3.92 4.39 3.07
CA ILE A 193 5.30 3.94 2.88
C ILE A 193 6.15 5.14 2.48
N PHE A 194 7.27 5.30 3.15
CA PHE A 194 8.29 6.24 2.72
C PHE A 194 9.15 5.61 1.60
N SER A 195 9.37 6.37 0.55
CA SER A 195 10.39 6.11 -0.48
C SER A 195 11.04 7.44 -0.87
N PRO A 196 12.22 7.46 -1.50
CA PRO A 196 12.81 8.70 -2.00
C PRO A 196 11.85 9.48 -2.91
N TYR A 197 11.04 8.78 -3.72
CA TYR A 197 10.06 9.39 -4.61
C TYR A 197 9.01 10.20 -3.85
N ILE A 198 8.35 9.58 -2.88
CA ILE A 198 7.33 10.23 -2.04
C ILE A 198 7.95 11.19 -1.02
N GLY A 199 9.17 10.93 -0.58
CA GLY A 199 9.91 11.74 0.40
C GLY A 199 10.12 13.18 -0.03
N GLN A 200 10.09 13.46 -1.34
CA GLN A 200 10.16 14.81 -1.91
C GLN A 200 8.96 15.68 -1.55
N VAL A 201 7.83 15.06 -1.21
CA VAL A 201 6.55 15.70 -0.87
C VAL A 201 5.99 15.14 0.43
N TRP A 202 6.87 14.73 1.36
CA TRP A 202 6.47 14.02 2.58
C TRP A 202 5.56 14.85 3.49
N ASP A 203 5.67 16.18 3.45
CA ASP A 203 4.76 17.09 4.15
C ASP A 203 3.32 17.06 3.60
N LYS A 204 3.11 16.47 2.42
CA LYS A 204 1.81 16.25 1.78
C LYS A 204 1.26 14.84 2.02
N ILE A 205 1.92 14.02 2.84
CA ILE A 205 1.46 12.66 3.17
C ILE A 205 1.14 12.60 4.66
N PRO A 206 0.02 11.98 5.07
CA PRO A 206 -0.20 11.71 6.48
C PRO A 206 0.84 10.73 7.00
N THR A 207 1.39 10.99 8.18
CA THR A 207 2.43 10.14 8.76
C THR A 207 2.00 9.64 10.12
N ASP A 208 2.13 8.34 10.33
CA ASP A 208 1.94 7.70 11.64
C ASP A 208 2.81 6.44 11.75
N PRO A 209 4.14 6.58 11.72
CA PRO A 209 5.08 5.47 11.51
C PRO A 209 5.05 4.40 12.62
N LEU A 210 4.57 4.78 13.82
CA LEU A 210 4.41 3.91 14.99
C LEU A 210 2.96 3.81 15.48
N GLY A 211 2.00 4.38 14.75
CA GLY A 211 0.59 4.37 15.12
C GLY A 211 -0.12 3.08 14.79
N ARG A 212 -1.29 2.88 15.39
CA ARG A 212 -2.07 1.65 15.26
C ARG A 212 -2.29 1.35 13.78
N TYR A 213 -2.24 0.09 13.38
CA TYR A 213 -2.44 -0.30 11.99
C TYR A 213 -3.18 -1.64 11.94
N SER A 214 -4.19 -1.71 11.08
CA SER A 214 -5.02 -2.87 10.85
C SER A 214 -5.77 -2.70 9.53
N ASN A 215 -6.11 -3.80 8.86
CA ASN A 215 -6.88 -3.78 7.62
C ASN A 215 -8.34 -4.14 7.92
N ILE A 216 -9.30 -3.46 7.28
CA ILE A 216 -10.73 -3.80 7.35
C ILE A 216 -11.30 -4.17 5.98
N GLY A 217 -12.44 -4.85 5.99
CA GLY A 217 -13.13 -5.39 4.81
C GLY A 217 -13.03 -6.91 4.72
N ALA A 218 -14.12 -7.56 4.30
CA ALA A 218 -14.21 -9.02 4.28
C ALA A 218 -13.13 -9.66 3.40
N ALA A 219 -12.85 -9.05 2.24
CA ALA A 219 -11.83 -9.50 1.28
C ALA A 219 -10.40 -9.46 1.86
N PHE A 220 -10.13 -8.56 2.80
CA PHE A 220 -8.80 -8.37 3.39
C PHE A 220 -8.61 -9.17 4.68
N SER A 221 -9.66 -9.84 5.15
CA SER A 221 -9.70 -10.54 6.44
C SER A 221 -8.73 -11.72 6.55
N ALA A 222 -8.16 -12.23 5.47
CA ALA A 222 -7.13 -13.26 5.52
C ALA A 222 -5.70 -12.70 5.69
N TYR A 223 -5.50 -11.41 5.44
CA TYR A 223 -4.16 -10.80 5.49
C TYR A 223 -3.81 -10.40 6.92
N ARG A 224 -2.71 -10.98 7.43
CA ARG A 224 -2.17 -10.73 8.77
C ARG A 224 -0.68 -10.44 8.64
N PRO A 225 -0.29 -9.21 8.26
CA PRO A 225 1.12 -8.87 8.21
C PRO A 225 1.72 -8.99 9.62
N THR A 226 2.99 -9.36 9.67
CA THR A 226 3.76 -9.37 10.91
C THR A 226 4.88 -8.35 10.82
N THR A 227 5.28 -7.82 11.97
CA THR A 227 6.39 -6.89 12.08
C THR A 227 7.56 -7.55 12.77
N ILE A 228 8.75 -7.15 12.38
CA ILE A 228 10.02 -7.72 12.83
C ILE A 228 10.67 -6.77 13.81
N THR A 229 11.13 -7.33 14.92
CA THR A 229 11.99 -6.62 15.87
C THR A 229 13.21 -7.46 16.18
N THR A 230 14.35 -6.79 16.38
CA THR A 230 15.60 -7.41 16.86
C THR A 230 16.16 -6.57 18.01
N PRO A 231 16.84 -7.18 19.00
CA PRO A 231 17.40 -6.43 20.12
C PRO A 231 18.36 -5.32 19.67
N GLY A 232 18.22 -4.12 20.25
CA GLY A 232 19.14 -2.99 20.03
C GLY A 232 19.19 -2.43 18.60
N ASN A 233 18.17 -2.70 17.79
CA ASN A 233 18.16 -2.32 16.38
C ASN A 233 17.85 -0.82 16.18
N ALA A 234 18.71 -0.13 15.44
CA ALA A 234 18.58 1.30 15.20
C ALA A 234 17.40 1.66 14.28
N CYS A 235 16.98 0.76 13.38
CA CYS A 235 15.99 1.07 12.36
C CYS A 235 14.55 1.06 12.91
N ILE A 236 14.27 0.15 13.84
CA ILE A 236 12.91 -0.05 14.39
C ILE A 236 12.52 0.95 15.48
N GLY A 237 13.42 1.89 15.83
CA GLY A 237 13.15 2.96 16.78
C GLY A 237 12.25 4.06 16.22
N CYS A 238 12.29 4.27 14.89
CA CYS A 238 11.53 5.33 14.23
C CYS A 238 10.23 4.82 13.60
N HIS A 239 10.24 3.59 13.06
CA HIS A 239 9.09 3.00 12.40
C HIS A 239 9.13 1.47 12.46
N ARG A 240 8.03 0.80 12.17
CA ARG A 240 7.99 -0.67 12.08
C ARG A 240 8.61 -1.16 10.78
N ILE A 241 9.09 -2.41 10.81
CA ILE A 241 9.51 -3.16 9.62
C ILE A 241 8.60 -4.37 9.48
N GLY A 242 7.99 -4.55 8.30
CA GLY A 242 7.12 -5.70 8.03
C GLY A 242 7.91 -6.94 7.60
N SER A 243 7.21 -8.08 7.52
CA SER A 243 7.80 -9.37 7.17
C SER A 243 7.60 -9.80 5.71
N ASP A 244 6.94 -9.00 4.88
CA ASP A 244 6.65 -9.29 3.47
C ASP A 244 7.56 -8.48 2.53
N GLN A 245 7.05 -7.46 1.82
CA GLN A 245 7.87 -6.68 0.89
C GLN A 245 8.96 -5.88 1.60
N SER A 246 8.75 -5.49 2.86
CA SER A 246 9.79 -4.92 3.70
C SER A 246 11.03 -5.83 3.73
N CYS A 247 10.84 -7.12 4.00
CA CYS A 247 11.90 -8.11 4.02
C CYS A 247 12.50 -8.45 2.65
N ARG A 248 11.64 -8.55 1.64
CA ARG A 248 12.05 -9.01 0.31
C ARG A 248 12.87 -7.96 -0.43
N VAL A 249 12.52 -6.69 -0.23
CA VAL A 249 13.00 -5.62 -1.11
C VAL A 249 13.34 -4.34 -0.36
N TYR A 250 12.45 -3.81 0.49
CA TYR A 250 12.61 -2.43 0.96
C TYR A 250 13.78 -2.22 1.91
N ILE A 251 14.06 -3.15 2.83
CA ILE A 251 15.25 -3.05 3.70
C ILE A 251 16.50 -2.97 2.82
N GLY A 252 16.62 -3.86 1.84
CA GLY A 252 17.78 -3.90 0.95
C GLY A 252 17.93 -2.63 0.11
N LEU A 253 16.85 -2.13 -0.46
CA LEU A 253 16.86 -0.87 -1.23
C LEU A 253 17.21 0.33 -0.36
N SER A 254 16.62 0.44 0.84
CA SER A 254 16.81 1.59 1.74
C SER A 254 18.22 1.70 2.34
N ALA A 255 18.93 0.58 2.38
CA ALA A 255 20.25 0.44 2.98
C ALA A 255 21.36 0.27 1.94
N GLY A 256 21.11 0.61 0.67
CA GLY A 256 22.11 0.51 -0.41
C GLY A 256 22.59 -0.91 -0.71
N ARG A 257 21.87 -1.95 -0.25
CA ARG A 257 22.18 -3.36 -0.53
C ARG A 257 21.62 -3.83 -1.87
N LEU A 258 20.61 -3.12 -2.37
CA LEU A 258 19.94 -3.38 -3.65
C LEU A 258 19.82 -2.05 -4.40
N SER A 259 19.91 -2.12 -5.73
CA SER A 259 19.57 -1.00 -6.62
C SER A 259 18.11 -1.12 -7.05
N ALA A 260 17.39 -0.01 -7.02
CA ALA A 260 16.02 0.01 -7.53
C ALA A 260 16.01 0.00 -9.06
N PRO A 261 15.08 -0.75 -9.68
CA PRO A 261 14.76 -0.56 -11.09
C PRO A 261 14.33 0.89 -11.34
N GLY A 262 14.78 1.50 -12.44
CA GLY A 262 14.53 2.91 -12.73
C GLY A 262 15.52 3.89 -12.09
N ASN A 263 16.45 3.45 -11.24
CA ASN A 263 17.53 4.32 -10.75
C ASN A 263 18.48 4.71 -11.89
N ASP A 264 18.84 5.99 -11.95
CA ASP A 264 19.99 6.43 -12.74
C ASP A 264 21.33 6.21 -11.99
N ALA A 265 22.43 6.69 -12.59
CA ALA A 265 23.74 6.56 -11.98
C ALA A 265 23.87 7.38 -10.69
N HIS A 266 23.16 8.50 -10.57
CA HIS A 266 23.19 9.36 -9.39
C HIS A 266 22.46 8.74 -8.21
N ALA A 267 21.26 8.19 -8.45
CA ALA A 267 20.46 7.45 -7.47
C ALA A 267 21.21 6.28 -6.81
N ASN A 268 22.15 5.66 -7.53
CA ASN A 268 22.93 4.53 -7.04
C ASN A 268 24.20 4.93 -6.25
N ARG A 269 24.43 6.23 -6.00
CA ARG A 269 25.56 6.72 -5.19
C ARG A 269 25.10 7.23 -3.83
N TYR A 270 25.97 7.13 -2.83
CA TYR A 270 25.73 7.74 -1.52
C TYR A 270 25.59 9.28 -1.66
N PRO A 271 24.67 9.93 -0.92
CA PRO A 271 23.73 9.37 0.07
C PRO A 271 22.43 8.82 -0.54
N LEU A 272 22.17 9.05 -1.83
CA LEU A 272 20.90 8.66 -2.45
C LEU A 272 20.64 7.16 -2.48
N SER A 273 21.67 6.31 -2.47
CA SER A 273 21.49 4.86 -2.34
C SER A 273 21.14 4.40 -0.92
N HIS A 274 21.24 5.28 0.08
CA HIS A 274 21.03 5.01 1.51
C HIS A 274 20.05 6.01 2.09
N TRP A 275 18.77 5.86 1.74
CA TRP A 275 17.71 6.81 2.08
C TRP A 275 17.04 6.56 3.45
N MET A 276 17.58 5.63 4.24
CA MET A 276 17.23 5.48 5.65
C MET A 276 18.48 5.62 6.53
N PRO A 277 18.43 6.35 7.67
CA PRO A 277 17.27 7.11 8.15
C PRO A 277 16.95 8.31 7.24
N THR A 278 15.72 8.84 7.31
CA THR A 278 15.21 9.86 6.37
C THR A 278 15.95 11.19 6.43
N ASP A 279 16.67 11.45 7.51
CA ASP A 279 17.50 12.62 7.79
C ASP A 279 19.01 12.31 7.65
N ASN A 280 19.35 11.32 6.82
CA ASN A 280 20.73 10.89 6.61
C ASN A 280 21.62 12.05 6.11
N THR A 281 22.35 12.64 7.06
CA THR A 281 23.36 13.70 6.87
C THR A 281 24.78 13.21 7.16
N MET A 282 24.92 11.90 7.38
CA MET A 282 26.19 11.26 7.68
C MET A 282 27.09 11.19 6.44
N SER A 283 28.37 10.90 6.63
CA SER A 283 29.19 10.28 5.60
C SER A 283 28.86 8.79 5.46
N GLU A 284 29.20 8.18 4.33
CA GLU A 284 28.99 6.74 4.12
C GLU A 284 29.68 5.89 5.20
N ALA A 285 30.88 6.26 5.63
CA ALA A 285 31.60 5.58 6.70
C ALA A 285 30.86 5.62 8.03
N GLN A 286 30.36 6.80 8.42
CA GLN A 286 29.57 6.98 9.65
C GLN A 286 28.23 6.23 9.57
N TRP A 287 27.57 6.26 8.41
CA TRP A 287 26.34 5.52 8.20
C TRP A 287 26.57 4.01 8.36
N ASN A 288 27.66 3.50 7.77
CA ASN A 288 28.02 2.08 7.87
C ASN A 288 28.30 1.67 9.32
N GLU A 289 29.07 2.47 10.06
CA GLU A 289 29.37 2.23 11.47
C GLU A 289 28.11 2.17 12.34
N ALA A 290 27.15 3.08 12.09
CA ALA A 290 25.92 3.20 12.85
C ALA A 290 24.87 2.11 12.50
N ASN A 291 24.71 1.79 11.21
CA ASN A 291 23.49 1.13 10.73
C ASN A 291 23.67 -0.29 10.19
N VAL A 292 24.85 -0.66 9.66
CA VAL A 292 25.03 -1.95 8.97
C VAL A 292 24.67 -3.15 9.85
N ARG A 293 25.06 -3.13 11.14
CA ARG A 293 24.69 -4.21 12.07
C ARG A 293 23.18 -4.36 12.24
N SER A 294 22.45 -3.25 12.29
CA SER A 294 20.98 -3.25 12.42
C SER A 294 20.30 -3.76 11.14
N VAL A 295 20.83 -3.36 9.98
CA VAL A 295 20.35 -3.84 8.68
C VAL A 295 20.57 -5.35 8.55
N ASP A 296 21.78 -5.82 8.87
CA ASP A 296 22.14 -7.24 8.76
C ASP A 296 21.32 -8.10 9.72
N ALA A 297 21.03 -7.61 10.93
CA ALA A 297 20.15 -8.28 11.89
C ALA A 297 18.72 -8.45 11.35
N LEU A 298 18.14 -7.40 10.76
CA LEU A 298 16.81 -7.49 10.15
C LEU A 298 16.81 -8.45 8.95
N LEU A 299 17.80 -8.36 8.07
CA LEU A 299 17.92 -9.25 6.91
C LEU A 299 18.15 -10.71 7.33
N ALA A 300 18.83 -10.96 8.45
CA ALA A 300 18.96 -12.29 9.02
C ALA A 300 17.60 -12.83 9.47
N CYS A 301 16.77 -12.01 10.13
CA CYS A 301 15.39 -12.38 10.47
C CYS A 301 14.55 -12.67 9.22
N CYS A 302 14.65 -11.85 8.18
CA CYS A 302 13.95 -12.07 6.92
C CYS A 302 14.31 -13.40 6.23
N LYS A 303 15.51 -13.94 6.50
CA LYS A 303 15.96 -15.24 5.97
C LYS A 303 15.51 -16.41 6.84
N ASP A 304 15.17 -16.18 8.12
CA ASP A 304 14.69 -17.23 9.03
C ASP A 304 13.22 -17.56 8.74
N LYS A 305 12.99 -18.43 7.76
CA LYS A 305 11.64 -18.93 7.43
C LYS A 305 10.98 -19.72 8.55
N THR A 306 11.74 -20.15 9.56
CA THR A 306 11.19 -20.94 10.67
C THR A 306 10.69 -20.06 11.81
N HIS A 307 11.05 -18.78 11.82
CA HIS A 307 10.80 -17.83 12.91
C HIS A 307 11.24 -18.38 14.28
N ARG A 308 12.37 -19.09 14.32
CA ARG A 308 12.91 -19.73 15.54
C ARG A 308 14.17 -19.05 16.08
N SER A 309 14.75 -18.14 15.32
CA SER A 309 15.91 -17.36 15.75
C SER A 309 15.56 -16.61 17.03
N PRO A 310 16.32 -16.80 18.13
CA PRO A 310 16.07 -16.08 19.39
C PRO A 310 16.33 -14.58 19.26
N ASN A 311 16.99 -14.15 18.18
CA ASN A 311 17.30 -12.74 17.91
C ASN A 311 16.20 -12.04 17.09
N CYS A 312 15.12 -12.74 16.74
CA CYS A 312 14.05 -12.25 15.89
C CYS A 312 12.71 -12.43 16.59
N THR A 313 11.94 -11.36 16.73
CA THR A 313 10.55 -11.44 17.19
C THR A 313 9.62 -10.98 16.08
N PHE A 314 8.69 -11.85 15.70
CA PHE A 314 7.64 -11.57 14.71
C PHE A 314 6.32 -11.35 15.42
N THR A 315 5.81 -10.13 15.38
CA THR A 315 4.56 -9.75 16.05
C THR A 315 3.49 -9.48 15.01
N PRO A 316 2.31 -10.14 15.07
CA PRO A 316 1.19 -9.80 14.23
C PRO A 316 0.84 -8.31 14.37
N VAL A 317 0.65 -7.63 13.24
CA VAL A 317 0.00 -6.32 13.22
C VAL A 317 -1.42 -6.53 13.79
N PRO A 318 -1.86 -5.73 14.79
CA PRO A 318 -3.14 -5.94 15.43
C PRO A 318 -4.26 -6.06 14.39
N ALA A 319 -4.95 -7.20 14.34
CA ALA A 319 -6.17 -7.30 13.57
C ALA A 319 -7.21 -6.41 14.27
N SER A 320 -7.95 -5.60 13.51
CA SER A 320 -9.11 -4.92 14.06
C SER A 320 -10.05 -6.00 14.59
N SER A 321 -10.18 -6.09 15.92
CA SER A 321 -11.24 -6.90 16.49
C SER A 321 -12.54 -6.21 16.12
N ASN A 322 -13.35 -6.84 15.28
CA ASN A 322 -14.75 -6.48 15.07
C ASN A 322 -15.59 -6.82 16.31
N THR A 323 -15.09 -6.51 17.51
CA THR A 323 -15.90 -6.52 18.73
C THR A 323 -16.62 -5.19 18.79
N ARG A 324 -17.80 -5.18 18.15
CA ARG A 324 -18.94 -4.43 18.71
C ARG A 324 -19.35 -5.06 20.03
#